data_AF-A0A651EPY4-F1
#
_entry.id   AF-A0A651EPY4-F1
#
_cell.length_a   1.000
_cell.length_b   1.000
_cell.length_c   1.000
_cell.angle_alpha   90.00
_cell.angle_beta   90.00
_cell.angle_gamma   90.00
#
_symmetry.space_group_name_H-M   'P 1'
#
loop_
_entity.id
_entity.type
_entity.pdbx_description
1 polymer ?
#
loop_
_entity_poly.entity_id
_entity_poly.type
_entity_poly.pdbx_seq_one_letter_code
_entity_poly.pdbx_strand_id
1 'polypeptide(L)' 'MSENTTPSYDQAFAELQQIMQALQNDEISVDELAAKVQRASELIILCNTRLRDTEKKVSEIIDELGL' A
#
# COMPACT_ATOMS: atom_id res chain seq x y z
N MET A 1 -24.70 -0.08 -2.60
CA MET A 1 -23.73 0.51 -3.55
C MET A 1 -22.36 0.16 -3.03
N SER A 2 -21.69 -0.79 -3.68
CA SER A 2 -20.41 -1.34 -3.22
C SER A 2 -19.34 -0.84 -4.17
N GLU A 3 -18.81 0.35 -3.90
CA GLU A 3 -17.63 0.82 -4.61
C GLU A 3 -16.42 0.08 -4.02
N ASN A 4 -15.83 -0.83 -4.81
CA ASN A 4 -14.49 -1.36 -4.58
C ASN A 4 -13.46 -0.25 -4.88
N THR A 5 -13.47 0.80 -4.07
CA THR A 5 -12.56 1.93 -4.22
C THR A 5 -11.17 1.48 -3.79
N THR A 6 -10.27 1.36 -4.76
CA THR A 6 -8.83 1.16 -4.51
C THR A 6 -8.38 2.13 -3.42
N PRO A 7 -7.82 1.65 -2.29
CA PRO A 7 -7.49 2.51 -1.16
C PRO A 7 -6.50 3.61 -1.58
N SER A 8 -6.59 4.76 -0.89
CA SER A 8 -5.57 5.80 -1.00
C SER A 8 -4.23 5.28 -0.46
N TYR A 9 -3.12 5.96 -0.79
CA TYR A 9 -1.82 5.59 -0.25
C TYR A 9 -1.85 5.56 1.29
N ASP A 10 -2.41 6.58 1.94
CA ASP A 10 -2.49 6.66 3.40
C ASP A 10 -3.34 5.55 4.01
N GLN A 11 -4.45 5.19 3.36
CA GLN A 11 -5.29 4.08 3.80
C GLN A 11 -4.56 2.73 3.68
N ALA A 12 -3.90 2.50 2.54
CA ALA A 12 -3.15 1.28 2.33
C ALA A 12 -1.95 1.16 3.27
N PHE A 13 -1.29 2.28 3.57
CA PHE A 13 -0.19 2.34 4.51
C PHE A 13 -0.65 2.09 5.95
N ALA A 14 -1.77 2.69 6.35
CA ALA A 14 -2.38 2.44 7.67
C ALA A 14 -2.78 0.96 7.84
N GLU A 15 -3.38 0.36 6.81
CA GLU A 15 -3.72 -1.06 6.82
C GLU A 15 -2.46 -1.94 6.90
N LEU A 16 -1.41 -1.60 6.16
CA LEU A 16 -0.12 -2.31 6.22
C LEU A 16 0.49 -2.25 7.63
N GLN A 17 0.43 -1.09 8.29
CA GLN A 17 0.90 -0.94 9.68
C GLN A 17 0.10 -1.81 10.65
N GLN A 18 -1.23 -1.87 10.48
CA GLN A 18 -2.08 -2.74 11.30
C GLN A 18 -1.76 -4.22 11.09
N ILE A 19 -1.51 -4.63 9.85
CA ILE A 19 -1.05 -5.99 9.54
C ILE A 19 0.28 -6.26 10.24
N MET A 20 1.25 -5.34 10.15
CA MET A 20 2.55 -5.48 10.80
C MET A 20 2.43 -5.63 12.32
N GLN A 21 1.55 -4.87 12.97
CA GLN A 21 1.27 -5.03 14.40
C GLN A 21 0.64 -6.38 14.71
N ALA A 22 -0.33 -6.83 13.90
CA ALA A 22 -0.98 -8.11 14.10
C ALA A 22 -0.01 -9.30 13.91
N LEU A 23 0.97 -9.17 13.00
CA LEU A 23 2.02 -10.16 12.78
C LEU A 23 3.05 -10.24 13.93
N GLN A 24 3.17 -9.17 14.73
CA GLN A 24 4.07 -9.13 15.89
C GLN A 24 3.40 -9.70 17.16
N ASN A 25 2.10 -9.95 17.13
CA ASN A 25 1.41 -10.62 18.22
C ASN A 25 1.58 -12.14 18.11
N ASP A 26 1.95 -12.78 19.22
CA ASP A 26 2.18 -14.23 19.32
C ASP A 26 0.90 -15.10 19.21
N GLU A 27 -0.28 -14.49 19.06
CA GLU A 27 -1.57 -15.18 18.99
C GLU A 27 -2.05 -15.47 17.55
N ILE A 28 -1.25 -15.14 16.53
CA ILE A 28 -1.67 -15.34 15.13
C ILE A 28 -1.55 -16.81 14.70
N SER A 29 -2.61 -17.34 14.08
CA SER A 29 -2.57 -18.69 13.51
C SER A 29 -1.79 -18.74 12.19
N VAL A 30 -1.31 -19.92 11.78
CA VAL A 30 -0.57 -20.11 10.52
C VAL A 30 -1.41 -19.74 9.29
N ASP A 31 -2.71 -20.04 9.31
CA ASP A 31 -3.62 -19.70 8.22
C ASP A 31 -3.85 -18.19 8.13
N GLU A 32 -4.01 -17.51 9.26
CA GLU A 32 -4.12 -16.05 9.32
C GLU A 32 -2.82 -15.35 8.94
N LEU A 33 -1.67 -15.93 9.31
CA LEU A 33 -0.35 -15.45 8.91
C LEU A 33 -0.23 -15.42 7.38
N ALA A 34 -0.58 -16.51 6.71
CA ALA A 34 -0.55 -16.58 5.25
C ALA A 34 -1.46 -15.53 4.60
N ALA A 35 -2.68 -15.38 5.10
CA ALA A 35 -3.64 -14.38 4.61
C ALA A 35 -3.14 -12.94 4.82
N LYS A 36 -2.59 -12.63 5.99
CA LYS A 36 -2.05 -11.30 6.31
C LYS A 36 -0.82 -10.96 5.49
N VAL A 37 0.09 -11.91 5.27
CA VAL A 37 1.27 -11.72 4.43
C VAL A 37 0.86 -11.47 2.97
N GLN A 38 -0.11 -12.23 2.45
CA GLN A 38 -0.66 -12.02 1.11
C GLN A 38 -1.23 -10.61 0.97
N ARG A 39 -2.05 -10.19 1.94
CA ARG A 39 -2.64 -8.84 1.97
C ARG A 39 -1.58 -7.75 2.06
N ALA A 40 -0.56 -7.91 2.90
CA ALA A 40 0.56 -6.97 3.00
C ALA A 40 1.28 -6.81 1.66
N SER A 41 1.49 -7.91 0.93
CA SER A 41 2.11 -7.89 -0.41
C SER A 41 1.29 -7.04 -1.39
N GLU A 42 -0.03 -7.22 -1.42
CA GLU A 42 -0.94 -6.42 -2.27
C GLU A 42 -0.85 -4.92 -1.94
N LEU A 43 -0.86 -4.58 -0.65
CA LEU A 43 -0.75 -3.19 -0.19
C LEU A 43 0.60 -2.57 -0.57
N ILE A 44 1.70 -3.33 -0.46
CA ILE A 44 3.05 -2.88 -0.84
C ILE A 44 3.10 -2.59 -2.35
N ILE A 45 2.51 -3.44 -3.19
CA ILE A 45 2.46 -3.24 -4.64
C ILE A 45 1.67 -1.96 -4.97
N LEU A 46 0.54 -1.76 -4.30
CA LEU A 46 -0.29 -0.56 -4.47
C LEU A 46 0.47 0.70 -4.06
N CYS A 47 1.13 0.70 -2.89
CA CYS A 47 1.93 1.82 -2.41
C CYS A 47 3.07 2.16 -3.39
N ASN A 48 3.80 1.15 -3.87
CA ASN A 48 4.86 1.35 -4.86
C ASN A 48 4.33 1.93 -6.18
N THR A 49 3.18 1.46 -6.65
CA THR A 49 2.56 1.97 -7.87
C THR A 49 2.21 3.45 -7.72
N ARG A 50 1.58 3.84 -6.61
CA ARG A 50 1.26 5.24 -6.29
C ARG A 50 2.50 6.14 -6.23
N LEU A 51 3.58 5.65 -5.62
CA LEU A 51 4.84 6.40 -5.53
C LEU A 51 5.44 6.62 -6.92
N ARG A 52 5.51 5.57 -7.76
CA ARG A 52 6.02 5.68 -9.14
C ARG A 52 5.17 6.62 -10.00
N ASP A 53 3.85 6.55 -9.89
CA ASP A 53 2.95 7.45 -10.60
C ASP A 53 3.14 8.91 -10.16
N THR A 54 3.39 9.12 -8.86
CA THR A 54 3.65 10.45 -8.30
C THR A 54 5.00 10.97 -8.76
N GLU A 55 6.06 10.15 -8.71
CA GLU A 55 7.39 10.48 -9.22
C GLU A 55 7.34 10.86 -10.70
N LYS A 56 6.62 10.09 -11.51
CA LYS A 56 6.42 10.38 -12.93
C LYS A 56 5.75 11.74 -13.14
N LYS A 57 4.66 12.03 -12.42
CA LYS A 57 3.98 13.33 -12.50
C LYS A 57 4.88 14.49 -12.07
N VAL A 58 5.68 14.30 -11.02
CA VAL A 58 6.65 15.31 -10.57
C VAL A 58 7.70 15.55 -11.65
N SER A 59 8.23 14.49 -12.26
CA SER A 59 9.16 14.59 -13.39
C SER A 59 8.55 15.35 -14.57
N GLU A 60 7.31 15.01 -14.96
CA GLU A 60 6.61 15.70 -16.05
C GLU A 60 6.42 17.19 -15.75
N ILE A 61 6.07 17.56 -14.52
CA ILE A 61 5.94 18.96 -14.10
C ILE A 61 7.30 19.69 -14.15
N ILE A 62 8.38 19.04 -13.71
CA ILE A 62 9.73 19.62 -13.77
C ILE A 62 10.14 19.86 -15.22
N ASP A 63 9.90 18.90 -16.11
CA ASP A 63 10.17 19.01 -17.54
C ASP A 63 9.34 20.15 -18.19
N GLU A 64 8.05 20.28 -17.84
CA GLU A 64 7.17 21.36 -18.31
C GLU A 64 7.63 22.75 -17.85
N LEU A 65 8.18 22.85 -16.63
CA LEU A 65 8.74 24.08 -16.09
C LEU A 65 10.13 24.41 -16.62
N GLY A 66 10.76 23.48 -17.37
CA GLY A 66 12.09 23.66 -17.96
C GLY A 66 13.21 23.75 -16.94
N LEU A 67 13.05 23.08 -15.78
CA LEU A 67 14.01 23.05 -14.67
C LEU A 67 14.97 21.86 -14.78
#